data_AF-A0A3M2BIM5-F1
#
_entry.id   AF-A0A3M2BIM5-F1
#
_cell.length_a   1.000
_cell.length_b   1.000
_cell.length_c   1.000
_cell.angle_alpha   90.00
_cell.angle_beta   90.00
_cell.angle_gamma   90.00
#
_symmetry.space_group_name_H-M   'P 1'
#
loop_
_entity.id
_entity.type
_entity.pdbx_description
1 polymer ?
#
loop_
_entity_poly.entity_id
_entity_poly.type
_entity_poly.pdbx_seq_one_letter_code
_entity_poly.pdbx_strand_id
1 'polypeptide(L)'
;MREMLGVLAVVGLVLCSCESQPPVGDRAGRVEVSDTTPPEAADARPLVADFIAYSDQIAEALMRDMLNTPELAPLHSDRTTVLYGDIKNETGIVSTNDFEVVRERTKNRLKQSRMFNDRFRFLTSRQRLEELQQTELGDDLFETDARGRVLNPRIHPEDTLLLNGTMYRISRGPTSYYLMTFELVRFSDGEIVWTNDYETKRW
;
A
#
# COMPACT_ATOMS: atom_id res chain seq x y z
N MET A 1 -81.15 -30.43 6.89
CA MET A 1 -79.85 -30.90 6.38
C MET A 1 -79.15 -29.73 5.71
N ARG A 2 -78.02 -29.29 6.30
CA ARG A 2 -76.96 -28.38 5.80
C ARG A 2 -77.39 -26.94 5.44
N GLU A 3 -77.07 -25.90 6.22
CA GLU A 3 -75.74 -25.27 6.47
C GLU A 3 -75.05 -24.83 5.15
N MET A 4 -74.48 -23.64 4.95
CA MET A 4 -73.89 -22.68 5.89
C MET A 4 -73.62 -21.35 5.15
N LEU A 5 -73.74 -20.23 5.87
CA LEU A 5 -73.11 -18.94 5.57
C LEU A 5 -71.59 -19.09 5.38
N GLY A 6 -71.00 -18.24 4.53
CA GLY A 6 -69.55 -18.14 4.39
C GLY A 6 -69.09 -16.94 3.56
N VAL A 7 -69.31 -15.73 4.09
CA VAL A 7 -68.61 -14.52 3.65
C VAL A 7 -67.15 -14.65 4.09
N LEU A 8 -66.19 -14.66 3.15
CA LEU A 8 -64.77 -14.63 3.49
C LEU A 8 -64.06 -13.47 2.78
N ALA A 9 -63.79 -12.48 3.63
CA ALA A 9 -62.90 -11.34 3.58
C ALA A 9 -61.83 -11.27 2.48
N VAL A 10 -61.88 -10.15 1.75
CA VAL A 10 -60.79 -9.51 1.02
C VAL A 10 -59.89 -8.80 2.05
N VAL A 11 -58.69 -9.31 2.35
CA VAL A 11 -57.56 -8.54 2.92
C VAL A 11 -56.26 -9.28 2.64
N GLY A 12 -55.26 -8.60 2.06
CA GLY A 12 -53.88 -9.13 2.02
C GLY A 12 -52.96 -8.48 1.00
N LEU A 13 -52.94 -7.15 0.91
CA LEU A 13 -51.98 -6.38 0.13
C LEU A 13 -50.60 -6.53 0.81
N VAL A 14 -49.80 -7.54 0.40
CA VAL A 14 -48.41 -7.66 0.86
C VAL A 14 -47.61 -6.60 0.14
N LEU A 15 -47.37 -5.52 0.88
CA LEU A 15 -46.43 -4.46 0.60
C LEU A 15 -45.08 -5.08 0.20
N CYS A 16 -44.68 -4.90 -1.05
CA CYS A 16 -43.27 -5.01 -1.43
C CYS A 16 -42.52 -3.92 -0.66
N SER A 17 -42.00 -4.28 0.51
CA SER A 17 -40.96 -3.51 1.18
C SER A 17 -39.72 -3.56 0.30
N CYS A 18 -39.53 -2.53 -0.54
CA CYS A 18 -38.19 -2.08 -0.86
C CYS A 18 -37.57 -1.61 0.46
N GLU A 19 -37.04 -2.54 1.24
CA GLU A 19 -36.20 -2.24 2.40
C GLU A 19 -34.82 -1.84 1.88
N SER A 20 -34.79 -0.74 1.12
CA SER A 20 -33.57 0.02 0.89
C SER A 20 -33.31 0.80 2.18
N GLN A 21 -32.78 0.14 3.21
CA GLN A 21 -32.18 0.84 4.33
C GLN A 21 -31.11 1.78 3.72
N PRO A 22 -31.31 3.11 3.73
CA PRO A 22 -30.24 4.00 3.31
C PRO A 22 -29.06 3.78 4.28
N PRO A 23 -27.81 3.72 3.77
CA PRO A 23 -26.66 3.54 4.62
C PRO A 23 -26.68 4.59 5.74
N VAL A 24 -26.40 4.14 6.96
CA VAL A 24 -26.46 4.97 8.16
C VAL A 24 -25.38 6.04 8.05
N GLY A 25 -25.75 7.19 7.50
CA GLY A 25 -24.94 8.39 7.60
C GLY A 25 -25.03 8.91 9.03
N ASP A 26 -23.96 8.74 9.80
CA ASP A 26 -23.90 9.33 11.14
C ASP A 26 -23.93 10.87 11.03
N ARG A 27 -24.50 11.55 12.03
CA ARG A 27 -24.77 13.01 12.00
C ARG A 27 -23.50 13.89 11.88
N ALA A 28 -22.31 13.29 11.87
CA ALA A 28 -21.03 13.93 11.63
C ALA A 28 -20.63 14.02 10.15
N GLY A 29 -21.41 13.47 9.22
CA GLY A 29 -21.17 13.60 7.76
C GLY A 29 -19.92 12.87 7.26
N ARG A 30 -19.32 12.01 8.08
CA ARG A 30 -18.20 11.15 7.71
C ARG A 30 -18.61 9.71 7.99
N VAL A 31 -18.63 8.89 6.94
CA VAL A 31 -18.77 7.43 7.05
C VAL A 31 -17.41 6.88 7.48
N GLU A 32 -17.41 5.90 8.39
CA GLU A 32 -16.17 5.26 8.81
C GLU A 32 -15.56 4.47 7.65
N VAL A 33 -14.24 4.54 7.48
CA VAL A 33 -13.57 3.93 6.32
C VAL A 33 -13.76 2.41 6.28
N SER A 34 -14.00 1.77 7.43
CA SER A 34 -14.27 0.33 7.54
C SER A 34 -15.71 -0.09 7.21
N ASP A 35 -16.66 0.85 7.13
CA ASP A 35 -18.06 0.51 6.89
C ASP A 35 -18.28 0.17 5.41
N THR A 36 -18.73 -1.05 5.14
CA THR A 36 -19.03 -1.52 3.79
C THR A 36 -20.47 -1.21 3.41
N THR A 37 -20.68 -0.52 2.29
CA THR A 37 -22.03 -0.28 1.75
C THR A 37 -22.52 -1.49 0.93
N PRO A 38 -23.85 -1.68 0.77
CA PRO A 38 -24.38 -2.80 -0.03
C PRO A 38 -23.87 -2.87 -1.49
N PRO A 39 -23.67 -1.74 -2.22
CA PRO A 39 -23.05 -1.77 -3.54
C PRO A 39 -21.57 -2.19 -3.51
N GLU A 40 -20.83 -1.78 -2.49
CA GLU A 40 -19.42 -2.16 -2.29
C GLU A 40 -19.27 -3.65 -1.95
N ALA A 41 -20.22 -4.23 -1.23
CA ALA A 41 -20.25 -5.67 -0.97
C ALA A 41 -20.53 -6.51 -2.24
N ALA A 42 -21.12 -5.92 -3.28
CA ALA A 42 -21.42 -6.58 -4.55
C ALA A 42 -20.27 -6.46 -5.58
N ASP A 43 -19.26 -5.62 -5.33
CA ASP A 43 -18.09 -5.51 -6.20
C ASP A 43 -17.10 -6.66 -5.94
N ALA A 44 -16.56 -7.23 -7.02
CA ALA A 44 -15.54 -8.27 -6.95
C ALA A 44 -14.13 -7.71 -6.68
N ARG A 45 -13.96 -6.38 -6.72
CA ARG A 45 -12.74 -5.69 -6.33
C ARG A 45 -12.64 -5.59 -4.81
N PRO A 46 -11.43 -5.58 -4.23
CA PRO A 46 -11.31 -5.34 -2.81
C PRO A 46 -11.69 -3.92 -2.47
N LEU A 47 -12.30 -3.77 -1.30
CA LEU A 47 -12.60 -2.49 -0.71
C LEU A 47 -11.29 -1.73 -0.46
N VAL A 48 -11.35 -0.42 -0.69
CA VAL A 48 -10.24 0.50 -0.42
C VAL A 48 -9.82 0.43 1.06
N ALA A 49 -10.78 0.22 1.96
CA ALA A 49 -10.56 0.03 3.39
C ALA A 49 -9.60 -1.13 3.70
N ASP A 50 -9.79 -2.26 3.03
CA ASP A 50 -8.98 -3.46 3.23
C ASP A 50 -7.57 -3.28 2.67
N PHE A 51 -7.43 -2.57 1.55
CA PHE A 51 -6.11 -2.18 1.04
C PHE A 51 -5.37 -1.25 2.00
N ILE A 52 -6.08 -0.30 2.62
CA ILE A 52 -5.49 0.59 3.62
C ILE A 52 -5.03 -0.21 4.83
N ALA A 53 -5.88 -1.07 5.39
CA ALA A 53 -5.53 -1.91 6.53
C ALA A 53 -4.35 -2.85 6.20
N TYR A 54 -4.38 -3.46 5.02
CA TYR A 54 -3.30 -4.31 4.53
C TYR A 54 -1.98 -3.56 4.37
N SER A 55 -2.02 -2.33 3.83
CA SER A 55 -0.81 -1.50 3.68
C SER A 55 -0.19 -1.12 5.02
N ASP A 56 -1.01 -0.85 6.04
CA ASP A 56 -0.54 -0.54 7.39
C ASP A 56 0.09 -1.80 8.03
N GLN A 57 -0.54 -2.97 7.87
CA GLN A 57 0.01 -4.26 8.35
C GLN A 57 1.34 -4.62 7.66
N ILE A 58 1.42 -4.49 6.34
CA ILE A 58 2.66 -4.71 5.58
C ILE A 58 3.76 -3.77 6.05
N ALA A 59 3.47 -2.48 6.19
CA ALA A 59 4.48 -1.52 6.59
C ALA A 59 5.06 -1.85 7.96
N GLU A 60 4.21 -2.26 8.92
CA GLU A 60 4.63 -2.68 10.25
C GLU A 60 5.46 -3.97 10.24
N ALA A 61 5.04 -4.96 9.45
CA ALA A 61 5.78 -6.21 9.30
C ALA A 61 7.14 -5.98 8.63
N LEU A 62 7.16 -5.23 7.52
CA LEU A 62 8.38 -4.83 6.82
C LEU A 62 9.36 -4.08 7.74
N MET A 63 8.89 -3.11 8.52
CA MET A 63 9.74 -2.41 9.48
C MET A 63 10.36 -3.37 10.49
N ARG A 64 9.55 -4.26 11.04
CA ARG A 64 10.00 -5.23 12.06
C ARG A 64 11.06 -6.16 11.47
N ASP A 65 10.83 -6.67 10.28
CA ASP A 65 11.74 -7.61 9.63
C ASP A 65 13.05 -6.92 9.27
N MET A 66 12.99 -5.72 8.65
CA MET A 66 14.19 -4.96 8.33
C MET A 66 15.03 -4.61 9.57
N LEU A 67 14.39 -4.29 10.70
CA LEU A 67 15.11 -4.00 11.94
C LEU A 67 15.74 -5.23 12.60
N ASN A 68 15.18 -6.41 12.35
CA ASN A 68 15.64 -7.69 12.90
C ASN A 68 16.60 -8.45 11.98
N THR A 69 16.77 -8.02 10.73
CA THR A 69 17.72 -8.63 9.79
C THR A 69 19.13 -8.04 9.99
N PRO A 70 20.08 -8.77 10.58
CA PRO A 70 21.42 -8.25 10.86
C PRO A 70 22.23 -7.96 9.59
N GLU A 71 21.90 -8.63 8.48
CA GLU A 71 22.55 -8.45 7.18
C GLU A 71 22.27 -7.06 6.55
N LEU A 72 21.27 -6.34 7.07
CA LEU A 72 20.91 -4.98 6.64
C LEU A 72 21.58 -3.89 7.49
N ALA A 73 22.38 -4.28 8.49
CA ALA A 73 23.12 -3.34 9.30
C ALA A 73 24.12 -2.56 8.43
N PRO A 74 24.33 -1.26 8.69
CA PRO A 74 25.21 -0.45 7.86
C PRO A 74 26.66 -0.92 7.98
N LEU A 75 27.37 -0.92 6.86
CA LEU A 75 28.76 -1.38 6.79
C LEU A 75 29.73 -0.24 7.12
N HIS A 76 29.44 0.99 6.67
CA HIS A 76 30.34 2.14 6.82
C HIS A 76 29.70 3.39 7.46
N SER A 77 28.38 3.41 7.63
CA SER A 77 27.61 4.56 8.14
C SER A 77 26.95 4.25 9.48
N ASP A 78 26.52 5.27 10.23
CA ASP A 78 25.64 5.09 11.38
C ASP A 78 24.24 4.58 10.95
N ARG A 79 23.90 4.74 9.66
CA ARG A 79 22.58 4.38 9.09
C ARG A 79 22.68 3.83 7.67
N THR A 80 21.91 2.79 7.38
CA THR A 80 21.74 2.24 6.03
C THR A 80 20.83 3.14 5.20
N THR A 81 21.26 3.48 3.98
CA THR A 81 20.45 4.29 3.08
C THR A 81 19.50 3.40 2.30
N VAL A 82 18.19 3.64 2.39
CA VAL A 82 17.18 2.92 1.63
C VAL A 82 16.59 3.85 0.59
N LEU A 83 16.77 3.48 -0.67
CA LEU A 83 16.10 4.11 -1.80
C LEU A 83 14.79 3.37 -2.03
N TYR A 84 13.69 4.13 -1.99
CA TYR A 84 12.39 3.57 -2.33
C TYR A 84 12.33 3.34 -3.83
N GLY A 85 12.39 2.08 -4.23
CA GLY A 85 12.41 1.64 -5.61
C GLY A 85 11.02 1.58 -6.21
N ASP A 86 10.91 0.77 -7.26
CA ASP A 86 9.64 0.56 -7.94
C ASP A 86 8.86 -0.54 -7.23
N ILE A 87 7.57 -0.30 -7.03
CA ILE A 87 6.65 -1.34 -6.57
C ILE A 87 5.70 -1.61 -7.71
N LYS A 88 5.71 -2.85 -8.21
CA LYS A 88 4.94 -3.25 -9.38
C LYS A 88 3.60 -3.85 -8.98
N ASN A 89 2.57 -3.52 -9.75
CA ASN A 89 1.23 -4.09 -9.61
C ASN A 89 1.01 -5.16 -10.68
N GLU A 90 1.07 -6.44 -10.27
CA GLU A 90 0.83 -7.61 -11.12
C GLU A 90 -0.51 -8.28 -10.75
N THR A 91 -1.43 -7.54 -10.14
CA THR A 91 -2.72 -8.09 -9.67
C THR A 91 -3.78 -8.23 -10.78
N GLY A 92 -3.60 -7.52 -11.90
CA GLY A 92 -4.49 -7.51 -13.08
C GLY A 92 -5.88 -6.87 -12.89
N ILE A 93 -6.30 -6.56 -11.65
CA ILE A 93 -7.63 -6.00 -11.35
C ILE A 93 -7.58 -4.73 -10.51
N VAL A 94 -6.56 -4.57 -9.67
CA VAL A 94 -6.40 -3.38 -8.82
C VAL A 94 -6.00 -2.23 -9.73
N SER A 95 -6.73 -1.12 -9.67
CA SER A 95 -6.39 0.04 -10.49
C SER A 95 -5.01 0.57 -10.07
N THR A 96 -4.28 1.14 -11.03
CA THR A 96 -2.99 1.76 -10.74
C THR A 96 -3.11 2.83 -9.65
N ASN A 97 -4.22 3.57 -9.62
CA ASN A 97 -4.46 4.63 -8.64
C ASN A 97 -4.60 4.07 -7.21
N ASP A 98 -5.36 2.99 -7.03
CA ASP A 98 -5.56 2.38 -5.69
C ASP A 98 -4.25 1.78 -5.17
N PHE A 99 -3.48 1.18 -6.07
CA PHE A 99 -2.16 0.64 -5.75
C PHE A 99 -1.15 1.74 -5.39
N GLU A 100 -1.18 2.88 -6.08
CA GLU A 100 -0.35 4.04 -5.75
C GLU A 100 -0.63 4.57 -4.34
N VAL A 101 -1.89 4.53 -3.89
CA VAL A 101 -2.24 4.89 -2.50
C VAL A 101 -1.59 3.94 -1.50
N VAL A 102 -1.61 2.63 -1.78
CA VAL A 102 -0.93 1.61 -0.93
C VAL A 102 0.57 1.86 -0.87
N ARG A 103 1.20 2.15 -2.02
CA ARG A 103 2.62 2.49 -2.12
C ARG A 103 2.97 3.72 -1.29
N GLU A 104 2.28 4.83 -1.52
CA GLU A 104 2.52 6.09 -0.82
C GLU A 104 2.29 5.97 0.70
N ARG A 105 1.25 5.22 1.09
CA ARG A 105 0.95 5.00 2.51
C ARG A 105 2.02 4.17 3.19
N THR A 106 2.47 3.08 2.57
CA THR A 106 3.56 2.23 3.06
C THR A 106 4.83 3.07 3.25
N LYS A 107 5.21 3.85 2.23
CA LYS A 107 6.35 4.78 2.29
C LYS A 107 6.21 5.80 3.42
N ASN A 108 5.03 6.39 3.60
CA ASN A 108 4.81 7.38 4.66
C ASN A 108 4.90 6.77 6.07
N ARG A 109 4.35 5.56 6.28
CA ARG A 109 4.46 4.84 7.55
C ARG A 109 5.91 4.54 7.91
N LEU A 110 6.67 4.04 6.95
CA LEU A 110 8.10 3.77 7.08
C LEU A 110 8.87 5.04 7.48
N LYS A 111 8.61 6.17 6.80
CA LYS A 111 9.26 7.46 7.11
C LYS A 111 8.85 8.08 8.44
N GLN A 112 7.66 7.78 8.96
CA GLN A 112 7.17 8.32 10.22
C GLN A 112 7.72 7.57 11.45
N SER A 113 8.20 6.35 11.27
CA SER A 113 8.71 5.52 12.36
C SER A 113 10.07 6.01 12.86
N ARG A 114 10.13 6.47 14.12
CA ARG A 114 11.38 6.91 14.76
C ARG A 114 12.40 5.77 14.86
N MET A 115 11.96 4.61 15.32
CA MET A 115 12.81 3.41 15.45
C MET A 115 13.41 2.98 14.11
N PHE A 116 12.63 3.09 13.04
CA PHE A 116 13.13 2.82 11.69
C PHE A 116 14.16 3.87 11.26
N ASN A 117 13.85 5.15 11.46
CA ASN A 117 14.70 6.28 11.09
C ASN A 117 16.03 6.35 11.86
N ASP A 118 16.13 5.69 13.02
CA ASP A 118 17.37 5.61 13.79
C ASP A 118 18.42 4.73 13.11
N ARG A 119 18.00 3.70 12.36
CA ARG A 119 18.88 2.75 11.66
C ARG A 119 18.90 2.94 10.14
N PHE A 120 17.82 3.46 9.57
CA PHE A 120 17.64 3.57 8.13
C PHE A 120 17.33 5.01 7.74
N ARG A 121 17.79 5.43 6.56
CA ARG A 121 17.47 6.73 5.98
C ARG A 121 16.81 6.54 4.63
N PHE A 122 15.56 7.00 4.49
CA PHE A 122 14.91 7.03 3.18
C PHE A 122 15.36 8.21 2.34
N LEU A 123 15.78 7.92 1.12
CA LEU A 123 16.02 8.93 0.10
C LEU A 123 14.87 8.94 -0.91
N THR A 124 14.44 10.14 -1.28
CA THR A 124 13.51 10.32 -2.41
C THR A 124 14.18 9.97 -3.73
N SER A 125 13.37 9.59 -4.73
CA SER A 125 13.85 9.29 -6.08
C SER A 125 14.66 10.45 -6.65
N ARG A 126 15.66 10.12 -7.46
CA ARG A 126 16.56 11.09 -8.09
C ARG A 126 15.80 12.08 -8.96
N GLN A 127 14.89 11.60 -9.80
CA GLN A 127 14.05 12.44 -10.66
C GLN A 127 13.25 13.45 -9.85
N ARG A 128 12.64 13.03 -8.74
CA ARG A 128 11.87 13.94 -7.89
C ARG A 128 12.74 14.98 -7.19
N LEU A 129 13.95 14.58 -6.78
CA LEU A 129 14.91 15.51 -6.22
C LEU A 129 15.38 16.53 -7.27
N GLU A 130 15.68 16.08 -8.48
CA GLU A 130 16.09 16.93 -9.61
C GLU A 130 14.99 17.92 -9.96
N GLU A 131 13.73 17.48 -10.05
CA GLU A 131 12.57 18.36 -10.26
C GLU A 131 12.45 19.43 -9.15
N LEU A 132 12.59 19.02 -7.88
CA LEU A 132 12.53 19.94 -6.74
C LEU A 132 13.70 20.91 -6.73
N GLN A 133 14.92 20.45 -7.04
CA GLN A 133 16.10 21.30 -7.12
C GLN A 133 15.99 22.28 -8.28
N GLN A 134 15.53 21.84 -9.46
CA GLN A 134 15.27 22.72 -10.59
C GLN A 134 14.21 23.78 -10.26
N THR A 135 13.17 23.40 -9.52
CA THR A 135 12.10 24.32 -9.09
C THR A 135 12.57 25.32 -8.04
N GLU A 136 13.37 24.89 -7.07
CA GLU A 136 13.74 25.70 -5.89
C GLU A 136 15.05 26.48 -6.07
N LEU A 137 16.00 25.97 -6.86
CA LEU A 137 17.38 26.48 -6.93
C LEU A 137 17.82 26.87 -8.35
N GLY A 138 17.06 26.52 -9.39
CA GLY A 138 17.46 26.72 -10.78
C GLY A 138 18.58 25.76 -11.23
N ASP A 139 19.09 25.95 -12.45
CA ASP A 139 19.90 25.00 -13.25
C ASP A 139 21.33 24.70 -12.71
N ASP A 140 21.69 25.13 -11.49
CA ASP A 140 23.08 25.42 -11.13
C ASP A 140 23.67 24.60 -9.96
N LEU A 141 23.38 23.29 -9.86
CA LEU A 141 23.70 22.54 -8.62
C LEU A 141 24.25 21.11 -8.73
N PHE A 142 24.88 20.74 -9.84
CA PHE A 142 25.76 19.56 -9.83
C PHE A 142 27.21 19.99 -9.86
N GLU A 143 27.84 20.03 -8.67
CA GLU A 143 29.29 20.18 -8.55
C GLU A 143 29.93 18.98 -9.24
N THR A 144 30.44 19.24 -10.43
CA THR A 144 30.98 18.23 -11.32
C THR A 144 32.47 18.15 -11.05
N ASP A 145 33.02 16.95 -10.80
CA ASP A 145 34.46 16.80 -10.63
C ASP A 145 35.21 17.24 -11.91
N ALA A 146 36.54 17.40 -11.82
CA ALA A 146 37.37 17.79 -12.97
C ALA A 146 37.33 16.80 -14.16
N ARG A 147 36.61 15.68 -14.04
CA ARG A 147 36.39 14.63 -15.06
C ARG A 147 34.93 14.55 -15.50
N GLY A 148 34.06 15.49 -15.14
CA GLY A 148 32.67 15.50 -15.58
C GLY A 148 31.74 14.60 -14.76
N ARG A 149 32.18 14.08 -13.59
CA ARG A 149 31.34 13.21 -12.76
C ARG A 149 30.60 14.03 -11.73
N VAL A 150 29.28 13.86 -11.66
CA VAL A 150 28.47 14.37 -10.55
C VAL A 150 28.85 13.58 -9.30
N LEU A 151 29.65 14.21 -8.41
CA LEU A 151 29.87 13.69 -7.07
C LEU A 151 28.57 13.91 -6.30
N ASN A 152 27.77 12.86 -6.11
CA ASN A 152 26.59 12.95 -5.25
C ASN A 152 27.00 12.51 -3.84
N PRO A 153 27.35 13.43 -2.92
CA PRO A 153 27.77 13.09 -1.56
C PRO A 153 26.65 12.44 -0.73
N ARG A 154 25.43 12.27 -1.29
CA ARG A 154 24.27 11.72 -0.59
C ARG A 154 24.18 10.19 -0.64
N ILE A 155 24.73 9.55 -1.67
CA ILE A 155 24.56 8.12 -1.93
C ILE A 155 25.94 7.46 -1.93
N HIS A 156 26.18 6.66 -0.90
CA HIS A 156 27.31 5.73 -0.81
C HIS A 156 26.84 4.38 -1.35
N PRO A 157 27.30 3.93 -2.55
CA PRO A 157 26.81 2.71 -3.18
C PRO A 157 26.88 1.47 -2.27
N GLU A 158 27.92 1.38 -1.44
CA GLU A 158 28.18 0.32 -0.48
C GLU A 158 27.16 0.25 0.68
N ASP A 159 26.59 1.39 1.08
CA ASP A 159 25.61 1.48 2.18
C ASP A 159 24.18 1.74 1.68
N THR A 160 23.95 1.63 0.37
CA THR A 160 22.66 1.93 -0.25
C THR A 160 21.96 0.66 -0.71
N LEU A 161 20.71 0.51 -0.27
CA LEU A 161 19.81 -0.56 -0.66
C LEU A 161 18.63 0.01 -1.45
N LEU A 162 18.23 -0.68 -2.51
CA LEU A 162 17.02 -0.42 -3.28
C LEU A 162 15.91 -1.32 -2.74
N LEU A 163 14.82 -0.74 -2.25
CA LEU A 163 13.63 -1.49 -1.85
C LEU A 163 12.68 -1.56 -3.05
N ASN A 164 12.56 -2.74 -3.66
CA ASN A 164 11.53 -2.99 -4.67
C ASN A 164 10.43 -3.85 -4.07
N GLY A 165 9.26 -3.82 -4.71
CA GLY A 165 8.19 -4.74 -4.35
C GLY A 165 7.37 -5.17 -5.56
N THR A 166 6.70 -6.30 -5.43
CA THR A 166 5.74 -6.76 -6.43
C THR A 166 4.49 -7.29 -5.73
N MET A 167 3.34 -6.79 -6.16
CA MET A 167 2.05 -7.25 -5.65
C MET A 167 1.38 -8.19 -6.64
N TYR A 168 1.10 -9.40 -6.19
CA TYR A 168 0.39 -10.44 -6.92
C TYR A 168 -0.99 -10.67 -6.34
N ARG A 169 -1.87 -11.23 -7.17
CA ARG A 169 -3.20 -11.68 -6.76
C ARG A 169 -3.47 -13.08 -7.31
N ILE A 170 -4.02 -13.93 -6.46
CA ILE A 170 -4.60 -15.22 -6.86
C ILE A 170 -6.09 -15.18 -6.54
N SER A 171 -6.94 -15.35 -7.55
CA SER A 171 -8.39 -15.39 -7.40
C SER A 171 -8.90 -16.81 -7.62
N ARG A 172 -9.74 -17.32 -6.71
CA ARG A 172 -10.46 -18.59 -6.88
C ARG A 172 -11.92 -18.41 -6.44
N GLY A 173 -12.81 -18.18 -7.41
CA GLY A 173 -14.22 -17.90 -7.13
C GLY A 173 -14.36 -16.63 -6.28
N PRO A 174 -15.09 -16.66 -5.14
CA PRO A 174 -15.26 -15.50 -4.27
C PRO A 174 -14.00 -15.14 -3.46
N THR A 175 -13.08 -16.10 -3.28
CA THR A 175 -11.88 -15.89 -2.46
C THR A 175 -10.78 -15.23 -3.28
N SER A 176 -10.23 -14.14 -2.74
CA SER A 176 -9.07 -13.46 -3.29
C SER A 176 -7.91 -13.51 -2.30
N TYR A 177 -6.74 -13.86 -2.82
CA TYR A 177 -5.49 -13.91 -2.08
C TYR A 177 -4.53 -12.89 -2.68
N TYR A 178 -3.90 -12.10 -1.82
CA TYR A 178 -2.94 -11.07 -2.20
C TYR A 178 -1.59 -11.40 -1.58
N LEU A 179 -0.56 -11.31 -2.41
CA LEU A 179 0.82 -11.51 -2.02
C LEU A 179 1.58 -10.24 -2.36
N MET A 180 2.35 -9.73 -1.42
CA MET A 180 3.26 -8.62 -1.61
C MET A 180 4.67 -9.11 -1.29
N THR A 181 5.50 -9.23 -2.32
CA THR A 181 6.91 -9.58 -2.15
C THR A 181 7.72 -8.30 -2.12
N PHE A 182 8.58 -8.14 -1.12
CA PHE A 182 9.60 -7.10 -1.12
C PHE A 182 10.98 -7.71 -1.26
N GLU A 183 11.84 -6.99 -1.98
CA GLU A 183 13.24 -7.31 -2.13
C GLU A 183 14.09 -6.08 -1.83
N LEU A 184 15.23 -6.30 -1.16
CA LEU A 184 16.26 -5.31 -0.98
C LEU A 184 17.46 -5.70 -1.83
N VAL A 185 17.86 -4.79 -2.71
CA VAL A 185 18.97 -4.99 -3.64
C VAL A 185 20.09 -4.03 -3.29
N ARG A 186 21.32 -4.52 -3.14
CA ARG A 186 22.48 -3.67 -2.89
C ARG A 186 22.80 -2.86 -4.15
N PHE A 187 22.99 -1.56 -3.96
CA PHE A 187 23.17 -0.63 -5.08
C PHE A 187 24.50 -0.82 -5.82
N SER A 188 25.54 -1.31 -5.15
CA SER A 188 26.88 -1.46 -5.71
C SER A 188 27.01 -2.59 -6.75
N ASP A 189 26.39 -3.74 -6.50
CA ASP A 189 26.56 -4.98 -7.28
C ASP A 189 25.24 -5.57 -7.79
N GLY A 190 24.09 -5.05 -7.34
CA GLY A 190 22.79 -5.59 -7.69
C GLY A 190 22.44 -6.89 -6.97
N GLU A 191 23.16 -7.26 -5.92
CA GLU A 191 22.86 -8.46 -5.13
C GLU A 191 21.56 -8.28 -4.35
N ILE A 192 20.66 -9.27 -4.41
CA ILE A 192 19.48 -9.32 -3.56
C ILE A 192 19.92 -9.77 -2.17
N VAL A 193 19.95 -8.83 -1.21
CA VAL A 193 20.42 -9.08 0.16
C VAL A 193 19.29 -9.54 1.08
N TRP A 194 18.04 -9.31 0.70
CA TRP A 194 16.89 -9.72 1.49
C TRP A 194 15.66 -9.80 0.61
N THR A 195 14.83 -10.81 0.85
CA THR A 195 13.51 -10.97 0.22
C THR A 195 12.55 -11.48 1.26
N ASN A 196 11.33 -10.93 1.29
CA ASN A 196 10.27 -11.49 2.11
C ASN A 196 8.90 -11.31 1.45
N ASP A 197 8.00 -12.22 1.81
CA ASP A 197 6.65 -12.34 1.29
C ASP A 197 5.64 -11.99 2.39
N TYR A 198 4.71 -11.09 2.07
CA TYR A 198 3.62 -10.69 2.94
C TYR A 198 2.30 -11.08 2.30
N GLU A 199 1.49 -11.82 3.03
CA GLU A 199 0.31 -12.47 2.49
C GLU A 199 -0.94 -11.96 3.20
N THR A 200 -2.01 -11.73 2.46
CA THR A 200 -3.35 -11.55 3.04
C THR A 200 -4.40 -12.32 2.25
N LYS A 201 -5.34 -12.89 2.98
CA LYS A 201 -6.45 -13.65 2.42
C LYS A 201 -7.76 -12.93 2.73
N ARG A 202 -8.56 -12.71 1.69
CA ARG A 202 -9.93 -12.27 1.80
C ARG A 202 -10.89 -13.39 1.37
N TRP A 203 -11.83 -13.73 2.25
CA TRP A 203 -12.90 -14.69 1.99
C TRP A 203 -14.12 -14.04 1.36
#